data_AF-A0A7S3QK61-F1
#
_entry.id   AF-A0A7S3QK61-F1
#
_cell.length_a   1.000
_cell.length_b   1.000
_cell.length_c   1.000
_cell.angle_alpha   90.00
_cell.angle_beta   90.00
_cell.angle_gamma   90.00
#
_symmetry.space_group_name_H-M   'P 1'
#
loop_
_entity.id
_entity.type
_entity.pdbx_description
1 polymer ?
#
loop_
_entity_poly.entity_id
_entity_poly.type
_entity_poly.pdbx_seq_one_letter_code
_entity_poly.pdbx_strand_id
1 'polypeptide(L)'
;MKSVIAVALVASASAFVPAQNARMPTKLNFEYGEYDDKLWDQDSKKDVYNKWDPSAPRSTRNFNPFETFKGNTPDASGIYPGENRYKDPMRGDASYAIMLAEKEDEKERTENPKAGSEPGCPGCKN
;
A
#
# COMPACT_ATOMS: atom_id res chain seq x y z
N MET A 1 -18.60 77.29 -23.59
CA MET A 1 -17.80 77.11 -22.36
C MET A 1 -18.31 75.83 -21.69
N LYS A 2 -17.68 74.68 -21.95
CA LYS A 2 -16.74 73.99 -21.03
C LYS A 2 -17.38 73.80 -19.65
N SER A 3 -17.91 72.62 -19.30
CA SER A 3 -17.21 71.53 -18.58
C SER A 3 -18.29 70.79 -17.76
N VAL A 4 -18.26 69.53 -17.34
CA VAL A 4 -17.32 68.41 -17.38
C VAL A 4 -18.13 67.15 -16.98
N ILE A 5 -17.72 66.01 -17.52
CA ILE A 5 -18.20 64.64 -17.29
C ILE A 5 -17.92 64.19 -15.84
N ALA A 6 -18.83 63.43 -15.21
CA ALA A 6 -18.52 62.61 -14.05
C ALA A 6 -19.31 61.29 -14.08
N VAL A 7 -18.84 60.34 -14.89
CA VAL A 7 -19.18 58.92 -14.74
C VAL A 7 -18.35 58.40 -13.57
N ALA A 8 -18.98 58.22 -12.41
CA ALA A 8 -18.35 57.66 -11.23
C ALA A 8 -18.13 56.15 -11.45
N LEU A 9 -16.86 55.79 -11.62
CA LEU A 9 -16.30 54.44 -11.61
C LEU A 9 -16.77 53.65 -10.38
N VAL A 10 -17.69 52.71 -10.57
CA VAL A 10 -17.80 51.54 -9.67
C VAL A 10 -16.73 50.56 -10.13
N ALA A 11 -15.49 50.81 -9.74
CA ALA A 11 -14.40 49.87 -9.88
C ALA A 11 -14.52 48.84 -8.75
N SER A 12 -14.78 47.59 -9.13
CA SER A 12 -14.84 46.41 -8.28
C SER A 12 -13.52 46.21 -7.52
N ALA A 13 -13.46 46.70 -6.28
CA ALA A 13 -12.36 46.46 -5.36
C ALA A 13 -12.45 45.04 -4.75
N SER A 14 -12.13 44.02 -5.55
CA SER A 14 -12.00 42.63 -5.06
C SER A 14 -10.76 41.90 -5.62
N ALA A 15 -9.73 42.64 -6.04
CA ALA A 15 -8.53 42.06 -6.69
C ALA A 15 -7.41 41.64 -5.72
N PHE A 16 -7.55 41.88 -4.41
CA PHE A 16 -6.49 41.67 -3.41
C PHE A 16 -6.94 40.93 -2.15
N VAL A 17 -7.97 40.08 -2.22
CA VAL A 17 -8.18 39.13 -1.13
C VAL A 17 -7.12 38.03 -1.30
N PRO A 18 -6.19 37.83 -0.34
CA PRO A 18 -5.29 36.69 -0.41
C PRO A 18 -6.17 35.44 -0.44
N ALA A 19 -6.09 34.68 -1.53
CA ALA A 19 -6.71 33.37 -1.58
C ALA A 19 -6.13 32.58 -0.41
N GLN A 20 -6.94 32.38 0.63
CA GLN A 20 -6.62 31.46 1.71
C GLN A 20 -6.66 30.06 1.11
N ASN A 21 -5.57 29.67 0.44
CA ASN A 21 -5.25 28.28 0.14
C ASN A 21 -4.91 27.61 1.47
N ALA A 22 -5.93 27.42 2.31
CA ALA A 22 -5.84 26.57 3.47
C ALA A 22 -5.54 25.17 2.94
N ARG A 23 -4.26 24.75 3.04
CA ARG A 23 -3.91 23.36 2.82
C ARG A 23 -4.59 22.58 3.95
N MET A 24 -5.78 22.08 3.66
CA MET A 24 -6.50 21.18 4.56
C MET A 24 -5.59 19.96 4.75
N PRO A 25 -5.14 19.63 5.99
CA PRO A 25 -4.42 18.40 6.22
C PRO A 25 -5.38 17.24 5.94
N THR A 26 -5.24 16.60 4.78
CA THR A 26 -5.90 15.33 4.53
C THR A 26 -5.18 14.28 5.35
N LYS A 27 -5.73 13.95 6.54
CA LYS A 27 -5.29 12.78 7.29
C LYS A 27 -5.66 11.56 6.45
N LEU A 28 -4.69 11.04 5.69
CA LEU A 28 -4.81 9.74 5.04
C LEU A 28 -4.73 8.69 6.16
N ASN A 29 -5.89 8.22 6.61
CA ASN A 29 -5.96 7.08 7.53
C ASN A 29 -5.48 5.85 6.76
N PHE A 30 -4.20 5.53 6.91
CA PHE A 30 -3.61 4.31 6.39
C PHE A 30 -3.71 3.24 7.47
N GLU A 31 -4.14 2.05 7.06
CA GLU A 31 -4.22 0.89 7.92
C GLU A 31 -3.09 -0.07 7.59
N TYR A 32 -2.25 -0.35 8.58
CA TYR A 32 -1.20 -1.37 8.46
C TYR A 32 -1.80 -2.78 8.55
N GLY A 33 -1.05 -3.75 8.01
CA GLY A 33 -1.40 -5.15 8.03
C GLY A 33 -1.46 -5.75 9.44
N GLU A 34 -2.01 -6.95 9.55
CA GLU A 34 -2.28 -7.61 10.82
C GLU A 34 -1.03 -7.90 11.66
N TYR A 35 0.10 -8.10 10.98
CA TYR A 35 1.39 -8.43 11.57
C TYR A 35 2.39 -7.26 11.54
N ASP A 36 1.92 -6.02 11.33
CA ASP A 36 2.77 -4.85 11.50
C ASP A 36 3.27 -4.75 12.95
N ASP A 37 4.54 -4.40 13.13
CA ASP A 37 5.25 -4.42 14.43
C ASP A 37 5.28 -5.77 15.16
N LYS A 38 4.95 -6.87 14.47
CA LYS A 38 5.01 -8.23 14.99
C LYS A 38 6.06 -9.05 14.25
N LEU A 39 6.31 -10.24 14.79
CA LEU A 39 7.14 -11.24 14.15
C LEU A 39 6.54 -11.64 12.80
N TRP A 40 7.35 -11.56 11.75
CA TRP A 40 7.02 -11.90 10.37
C TRP A 40 7.76 -13.16 9.93
N ASP A 41 7.41 -14.25 10.62
CA ASP A 41 7.86 -15.62 10.38
C ASP A 41 7.00 -16.37 9.35
N GLN A 42 7.24 -17.67 9.18
CA GLN A 42 6.46 -18.48 8.23
C GLN A 42 5.01 -18.67 8.65
N ASP A 43 4.74 -18.82 9.95
CA ASP A 43 3.39 -19.05 10.45
C ASP A 43 2.50 -17.83 10.20
N SER A 44 3.02 -16.62 10.45
CA SER A 44 2.31 -15.38 10.11
C SER A 44 2.07 -15.21 8.61
N LYS A 45 3.05 -15.55 7.76
CA LYS A 45 2.88 -15.53 6.30
C LYS A 45 1.85 -16.56 5.82
N LYS A 46 1.83 -17.76 6.40
CA LYS A 46 0.83 -18.79 6.07
C LYS A 46 -0.57 -18.33 6.46
N ASP A 47 -0.75 -17.69 7.63
CA ASP A 47 -2.03 -17.13 8.04
C ASP A 47 -2.54 -16.06 7.06
N VAL A 48 -1.67 -15.11 6.68
CA VAL A 48 -2.01 -14.08 5.69
C VAL A 48 -2.32 -14.69 4.31
N TYR A 49 -1.55 -15.70 3.87
CA TYR A 49 -1.80 -16.40 2.60
C TYR A 49 -3.14 -17.16 2.61
N ASN A 50 -3.51 -17.76 3.74
CA ASN A 50 -4.79 -18.44 3.91
C ASN A 50 -5.96 -17.46 3.83
N LYS A 51 -5.81 -16.25 4.38
CA LYS A 51 -6.80 -15.16 4.32
C LYS A 51 -6.85 -14.44 2.96
N TRP A 52 -5.75 -14.46 2.20
CA TRP A 52 -5.64 -13.75 0.93
C TRP A 52 -6.64 -14.26 -0.12
N ASP A 53 -7.43 -13.35 -0.70
CA ASP A 53 -8.30 -13.61 -1.83
C ASP A 53 -7.65 -13.05 -3.12
N PRO A 54 -7.21 -13.92 -4.06
CA PRO A 54 -6.61 -13.49 -5.31
C PRO A 54 -7.55 -12.67 -6.21
N SER A 55 -8.86 -12.85 -6.06
CA SER A 55 -9.88 -12.21 -6.89
C SER A 55 -10.27 -10.82 -6.41
N ALA A 56 -10.01 -10.50 -5.13
CA ALA A 56 -10.25 -9.19 -4.56
C ALA A 56 -9.06 -8.24 -4.79
N PRO A 57 -9.28 -6.92 -4.91
CA PRO A 57 -8.20 -5.96 -5.07
C PRO A 57 -7.15 -6.05 -3.96
N ARG A 58 -5.89 -5.83 -4.32
CA ARG A 58 -4.79 -5.76 -3.36
C ARG A 58 -5.05 -4.65 -2.32
N SER A 59 -4.84 -4.99 -1.05
CA SER A 59 -4.83 -4.02 0.06
C SER A 59 -3.86 -4.48 1.15
N THR A 60 -3.69 -3.66 2.18
CA THR A 60 -2.87 -4.03 3.37
C THR A 60 -3.42 -5.21 4.15
N ARG A 61 -4.68 -5.60 3.87
CA ARG A 61 -5.36 -6.78 4.44
C ARG A 61 -5.57 -7.90 3.44
N ASN A 62 -5.29 -7.67 2.16
CA ASN A 62 -5.48 -8.64 1.09
C ASN A 62 -4.29 -8.60 0.13
N PHE A 63 -3.29 -9.42 0.40
CA PHE A 63 -2.10 -9.56 -0.44
C PHE A 63 -1.49 -10.94 -0.29
N ASN A 64 -0.72 -11.37 -1.30
CA ASN A 64 0.07 -12.60 -1.21
C ASN A 64 1.42 -12.29 -0.53
N PRO A 65 1.72 -12.84 0.66
CA PRO A 65 2.97 -12.59 1.36
C PRO A 65 4.17 -13.34 0.77
N PHE A 66 3.95 -14.24 -0.19
CA PHE A 66 4.99 -15.04 -0.84
C PHE A 66 5.24 -14.67 -2.29
N GLU A 67 4.47 -13.74 -2.85
CA GLU A 67 4.75 -13.26 -4.19
C GLU A 67 6.05 -12.42 -4.19
N THR A 68 6.70 -12.35 -5.34
CA THR A 68 7.90 -11.53 -5.53
C THR A 68 7.65 -10.46 -6.58
N PHE A 69 8.05 -9.23 -6.29
CA PHE A 69 8.03 -8.12 -7.25
C PHE A 69 9.41 -7.46 -7.29
N LYS A 70 10.00 -7.37 -8.49
CA LYS A 70 11.37 -6.87 -8.70
C LYS A 70 12.42 -7.56 -7.82
N GLY A 71 12.23 -8.86 -7.54
CA GLY A 71 13.14 -9.67 -6.73
C GLY A 71 12.98 -9.54 -5.21
N ASN A 72 12.00 -8.77 -4.73
CA ASN A 72 11.72 -8.60 -3.30
C ASN A 72 10.35 -9.17 -2.93
N THR A 73 10.19 -9.54 -1.66
CA THR A 73 8.92 -9.93 -1.02
C THR A 73 8.34 -8.71 -0.30
N PRO A 74 7.00 -8.57 -0.19
CA PRO A 74 6.41 -7.46 0.56
C PRO A 74 6.62 -7.59 2.08
N ASP A 75 6.44 -6.48 2.79
CA ASP A 75 6.36 -6.44 4.25
C ASP A 75 5.06 -7.04 4.81
N ALA A 76 4.88 -6.99 6.13
CA ALA A 76 3.69 -7.48 6.83
C ALA A 76 2.40 -6.70 6.50
N SER A 77 2.50 -5.62 5.73
CA SER A 77 1.40 -4.80 5.21
C SER A 77 1.23 -4.93 3.69
N GLY A 78 1.95 -5.83 3.03
CA GLY A 78 1.85 -6.01 1.58
C GLY A 78 2.56 -4.92 0.76
N ILE A 79 3.43 -4.13 1.37
CA ILE A 79 4.14 -3.01 0.74
C ILE A 79 5.56 -3.46 0.38
N TYR A 80 6.06 -3.05 -0.80
CA TYR A 80 7.40 -3.42 -1.25
C TYR A 80 8.47 -2.44 -0.82
N PRO A 81 9.73 -2.88 -0.67
CA PRO A 81 10.86 -1.99 -0.46
C PRO A 81 10.90 -0.87 -1.50
N GLY A 82 10.99 0.38 -1.03
CA GLY A 82 10.99 1.59 -1.87
C GLY A 82 9.61 2.20 -2.13
N GLU A 83 8.52 1.56 -1.70
CA GLU A 83 7.18 2.13 -1.73
C GLU A 83 6.89 2.96 -0.48
N ASN A 84 5.92 3.87 -0.58
CA ASN A 84 5.52 4.70 0.57
C ASN A 84 5.00 3.81 1.71
N ARG A 85 5.46 4.10 2.94
CA ARG A 85 5.06 3.43 4.19
C ARG A 85 5.58 1.98 4.33
N TYR A 86 6.51 1.56 3.48
CA TYR A 86 7.24 0.31 3.66
C TYR A 86 7.91 0.28 5.04
N LYS A 87 7.84 -0.87 5.71
CA LYS A 87 8.49 -1.11 6.98
C LYS A 87 9.23 -2.44 6.97
N ASP A 88 10.49 -2.42 7.38
CA ASP A 88 11.26 -3.65 7.51
C ASP A 88 10.63 -4.58 8.56
N PRO A 89 10.22 -5.80 8.19
CA PRO A 89 9.59 -6.72 9.13
C PRO A 89 10.56 -7.22 10.19
N MET A 90 10.05 -7.46 11.41
CA MET A 90 10.79 -8.20 12.42
C MET A 90 10.87 -9.66 11.98
N ARG A 91 12.05 -10.11 11.54
CA ARG A 91 12.24 -11.48 11.07
C ARG A 91 12.45 -12.44 12.25
N GLY A 92 11.93 -13.65 12.12
CA GLY A 92 12.25 -14.76 13.01
C GLY A 92 13.66 -15.32 12.78
N ASP A 93 13.99 -16.33 13.57
CA ASP A 93 15.27 -17.03 13.46
C ASP A 93 15.39 -17.76 12.11
N ALA A 94 16.59 -17.73 11.55
CA ALA A 94 16.95 -18.50 10.36
C ALA A 94 17.90 -19.63 10.76
N SER A 95 17.51 -20.87 10.47
CA SER A 95 18.37 -22.05 10.63
C SER A 95 18.23 -22.97 9.43
N TYR A 96 19.23 -23.84 9.20
CA TYR A 96 19.19 -24.78 8.08
C TYR A 96 17.94 -25.68 8.10
N ALA A 97 17.52 -26.13 9.28
CA ALA A 97 16.30 -26.92 9.44
C ALA A 97 15.05 -26.12 9.03
N ILE A 98 14.97 -24.84 9.41
CA ILE A 98 13.87 -23.95 9.04
C ILE A 98 13.85 -23.73 7.52
N MET A 99 15.01 -23.49 6.89
CA MET A 99 15.09 -23.31 5.43
C MET A 99 14.63 -24.54 4.64
N LEU A 100 14.87 -25.76 5.14
CA LEU A 100 14.37 -26.97 4.50
C LEU A 100 12.84 -27.08 4.59
N ALA A 101 12.27 -26.77 5.75
CA ALA A 101 10.82 -26.76 5.94
C ALA A 101 10.15 -25.70 5.04
N GLU A 102 10.72 -24.49 4.98
CA GLU A 102 10.23 -23.41 4.10
C GLU A 102 10.23 -23.81 2.61
N LYS A 103 11.25 -24.57 2.19
CA LYS A 103 11.36 -25.08 0.83
C LYS A 103 10.31 -26.14 0.52
N GLU A 104 9.93 -26.95 1.50
CA GLU A 104 8.83 -27.92 1.34
C GLU A 104 7.48 -27.19 1.24
N ASP A 105 7.24 -26.18 2.08
CA ASP A 105 6.05 -25.33 2.01
C ASP A 105 5.94 -24.58 0.67
N GLU A 106 7.08 -24.09 0.15
CA GLU A 106 7.13 -23.44 -1.16
C GLU A 106 6.73 -24.40 -2.27
N LYS A 107 7.28 -25.63 -2.27
CA LYS A 107 6.91 -26.66 -3.24
C LYS A 107 5.42 -26.96 -3.19
N GLU A 108 4.88 -27.21 -2.00
CA GLU A 108 3.46 -27.50 -1.81
C GLU A 108 2.57 -26.38 -2.36
N ARG A 109 2.95 -25.12 -2.12
CA ARG A 109 2.24 -23.94 -2.64
C ARG A 109 2.34 -23.79 -4.16
N THR A 110 3.50 -24.10 -4.74
CA THR A 110 3.69 -24.05 -6.20
C THR A 110 2.96 -25.18 -6.92
N GLU A 111 2.85 -26.35 -6.30
CA GLU A 111 2.09 -27.49 -6.82
C GLU A 111 0.58 -27.30 -6.64
N ASN A 112 0.17 -26.59 -5.58
CA ASN A 112 -1.23 -26.31 -5.26
C ASN A 112 -1.49 -24.79 -5.13
N PRO A 113 -1.36 -24.03 -6.23
CA PRO A 113 -1.61 -22.60 -6.19
C PRO A 113 -3.09 -22.33 -5.86
N LYS A 114 -3.32 -21.28 -5.07
CA LYS A 114 -4.69 -20.84 -4.74
C LYS A 114 -5.46 -20.47 -6.02
N ALA A 115 -6.70 -20.92 -6.13
CA ALA A 115 -7.53 -20.63 -7.30
C ALA A 115 -7.65 -19.12 -7.54
N GLY A 116 -7.41 -18.68 -8.78
CA GLY A 116 -7.41 -17.26 -9.15
C GLY A 116 -6.06 -16.54 -8.96
N SER A 117 -5.01 -17.21 -8.47
CA SER A 117 -3.65 -16.69 -8.32
C SER A 117 -2.85 -16.60 -9.65
N GLU A 118 -3.54 -16.44 -10.78
CA GLU A 118 -2.90 -16.30 -12.08
C GLU A 118 -2.08 -14.99 -12.16
N PRO A 119 -1.01 -14.93 -12.99
CA PRO A 119 -0.30 -13.68 -13.24
C PRO A 119 -1.26 -12.57 -13.64
N GLY A 120 -1.22 -11.43 -12.93
CA GLY A 120 -2.17 -10.34 -13.17
C GLY A 120 -3.38 -10.32 -12.24
N CYS A 121 -3.49 -11.24 -11.27
CA CYS A 121 -4.65 -11.30 -10.38
C CYS A 121 -4.90 -9.97 -9.63
N PRO A 122 -6.15 -9.58 -9.35
CA PRO A 122 -6.47 -8.34 -8.63
C PRO A 122 -5.77 -8.20 -7.27
N GLY A 123 -5.57 -9.32 -6.57
CA GLY A 123 -4.88 -9.37 -5.28
C GLY A 123 -3.35 -9.41 -5.37
N CYS A 124 -2.81 -9.55 -6.58
CA CYS A 124 -1.38 -9.68 -6.86
C CYS A 124 -0.73 -8.31 -7.05
N LYS A 125 0.59 -8.24 -6.86
CA LYS A 125 1.37 -7.09 -7.34
C LYS A 125 1.69 -7.25 -8.83
N ASN A 126 1.27 -6.27 -9.63
CA ASN A 126 1.52 -6.19 -11.07
C ASN A 126 2.56 -5.11 -11.41
#